data_AF-A0A519R244-F1
#
_entry.id   AF-A0A519R244-F1
#
_cell.length_a   1.000
_cell.length_b   1.000
_cell.length_c   1.000
_cell.angle_alpha   90.00
_cell.angle_beta   90.00
_cell.angle_gamma   90.00
#
_symmetry.space_group_name_H-M   'P 1'
#
loop_
_entity.id
_entity.type
_entity.pdbx_description
1 polymer ?
#
loop_
_entity_poly.entity_id
_entity_poly.type
_entity_poly.pdbx_seq_one_letter_code
_entity_poly.pdbx_strand_id
1 'polypeptide(L)'
;MNKIIACLLVGFFCFAENGFAQMNTLKSPDGRIEIQFQTADNLNEPLTYRLLLANKPVINSGKIKLDIEDQKLVVKKVEQSKKRGRWKTVYGERKFIPEKYNQLKLSFQPVEATELRLTILLRVYN
;
A
#
# COMPACT_ATOMS: atom_id res chain seq x y z
N MET A 1 -40.80 -7.64 -43.92
CA MET A 1 -40.51 -6.24 -43.55
C MET A 1 -39.63 -6.28 -42.31
N ASN A 2 -38.37 -6.66 -42.52
CA ASN A 2 -37.42 -7.11 -41.50
C ASN A 2 -36.55 -5.96 -40.97
N LYS A 3 -37.08 -4.74 -40.99
CA LYS A 3 -36.32 -3.52 -40.66
C LYS A 3 -36.52 -3.03 -39.23
N ILE A 4 -37.42 -3.63 -38.46
CA ILE A 4 -37.64 -3.28 -37.04
C ILE A 4 -36.73 -4.11 -36.11
N ILE A 5 -36.25 -5.27 -36.56
CA ILE A 5 -35.41 -6.17 -35.75
C ILE A 5 -33.93 -5.72 -35.70
N ALA A 6 -33.49 -4.88 -36.64
CA ALA A 6 -32.07 -4.52 -36.76
C ALA A 6 -31.60 -3.35 -35.89
N CYS A 7 -32.50 -2.60 -35.23
CA CYS A 7 -32.12 -1.42 -34.44
C CYS A 7 -32.16 -1.64 -32.91
N LEU A 8 -32.52 -2.83 -32.43
CA LEU A 8 -32.67 -3.12 -30.99
C LEU A 8 -31.54 -3.98 -30.40
N LEU A 9 -30.45 -4.16 -31.15
CA LEU A 9 -29.32 -5.02 -30.77
C LEU A 9 -27.96 -4.32 -30.84
N VAL A 10 -27.95 -3.00 -31.02
CA VAL A 10 -26.73 -2.18 -31.07
C VAL A 10 -26.93 -0.97 -30.19
N GLY A 11 -26.51 -1.05 -28.93
CA GLY A 11 -26.43 0.15 -28.10
C GLY A 11 -26.79 -0.04 -26.64
N PHE A 12 -26.19 -0.98 -25.94
CA PHE A 12 -25.97 -0.81 -24.50
C PHE A 12 -24.86 -1.72 -23.97
N PHE A 13 -23.66 -1.63 -24.56
CA PHE A 13 -22.45 -2.04 -23.84
C PHE A 13 -21.90 -0.77 -23.17
N CYS A 14 -22.57 -0.34 -22.11
CA CYS A 14 -21.99 0.60 -21.18
C CYS A 14 -20.83 -0.13 -20.49
N PHE A 15 -19.63 0.02 -21.05
CA PHE A 15 -18.40 -0.16 -20.30
C PHE A 15 -18.40 0.90 -19.20
N ALA A 16 -18.99 0.55 -18.07
CA ALA A 16 -18.72 1.24 -16.82
C ALA A 16 -17.30 0.83 -16.42
N GLU A 17 -16.30 1.50 -16.98
CA GLU A 17 -14.96 1.54 -16.41
C GLU A 17 -15.05 2.32 -15.11
N ASN A 18 -15.61 1.67 -14.08
CA ASN A 18 -15.35 2.08 -12.71
C ASN A 18 -13.87 1.83 -12.52
N GLY A 19 -13.07 2.89 -12.64
CA GLY A 19 -11.68 2.91 -12.19
C GLY A 19 -11.66 2.60 -10.70
N PHE A 20 -11.70 1.32 -10.33
CA PHE A 20 -11.44 0.88 -8.98
C PHE A 20 -10.00 1.27 -8.69
N ALA A 21 -9.81 2.29 -7.85
CA ALA A 21 -8.50 2.61 -7.30
C ALA A 21 -7.93 1.33 -6.67
N GLN A 22 -6.92 0.74 -7.32
CA GLN A 22 -6.41 -0.57 -6.95
C GLN A 22 -5.84 -0.50 -5.53
N MET A 23 -6.56 -1.11 -4.59
CA MET A 23 -6.11 -1.19 -3.19
C MET A 23 -5.09 -2.30 -3.09
N ASN A 24 -3.85 -1.94 -2.77
CA ASN A 24 -2.77 -2.91 -2.62
C ASN A 24 -2.83 -3.56 -1.24
N THR A 25 -2.27 -4.76 -1.11
CA THR A 25 -2.29 -5.49 0.16
C THR A 25 -0.89 -5.94 0.56
N LEU A 26 -0.62 -5.90 1.88
CA LEU A 26 0.56 -6.44 2.51
C LEU A 26 0.13 -7.23 3.74
N LYS A 27 0.34 -8.55 3.70
CA LYS A 27 -0.02 -9.46 4.79
C LYS A 27 1.18 -9.79 5.65
N SER A 28 0.94 -10.07 6.92
CA SER A 28 1.86 -10.76 7.83
C SER A 28 2.28 -12.13 7.28
N PRO A 29 3.39 -12.71 7.77
CA PRO A 29 3.81 -14.05 7.37
C PRO A 29 2.77 -15.16 7.60
N ASP A 30 1.93 -15.06 8.62
CA ASP A 30 0.83 -16.01 8.87
C ASP A 30 -0.51 -15.59 8.23
N GLY A 31 -0.56 -14.41 7.62
CA GLY A 31 -1.74 -13.88 6.94
C GLY A 31 -2.82 -13.32 7.86
N ARG A 32 -2.62 -13.32 9.19
CA ARG A 32 -3.64 -12.84 10.15
C ARG A 32 -3.72 -11.32 10.19
N ILE A 33 -2.58 -10.64 10.14
CA ILE A 33 -2.55 -9.18 9.98
C ILE A 33 -2.47 -8.84 8.49
N GLU A 34 -3.34 -7.96 8.03
CA GLU A 34 -3.38 -7.44 6.67
C GLU A 34 -3.45 -5.92 6.68
N ILE A 35 -2.53 -5.29 5.95
CA ILE A 35 -2.60 -3.87 5.63
C ILE A 35 -3.08 -3.75 4.20
N GLN A 36 -4.23 -3.12 4.01
CA GLN A 36 -4.71 -2.70 2.71
C GLN A 36 -4.34 -1.22 2.56
N PHE A 37 -3.68 -0.84 1.48
CA PHE A 37 -3.12 0.51 1.36
C PHE A 37 -3.24 1.07 -0.06
N GLN A 38 -3.25 2.40 -0.14
CA GLN A 38 -3.17 3.15 -1.37
C GLN A 38 -2.12 4.24 -1.22
N THR A 39 -1.24 4.33 -2.20
CA THR A 39 -0.31 5.44 -2.32
C THR A 39 -1.00 6.54 -3.09
N ALA A 40 -0.94 7.77 -2.58
CA ALA A 40 -1.46 8.92 -3.29
C ALA A 40 -0.31 9.71 -3.93
N ASP A 41 -0.60 10.37 -5.03
CA ASP A 41 0.26 11.41 -5.59
C ASP A 41 0.20 12.70 -4.75
N ASN A 42 -0.75 12.78 -3.80
CA ASN A 42 -0.83 13.84 -2.79
C ASN A 42 0.09 13.53 -1.60
N LEU A 43 1.02 14.44 -1.36
CA LEU A 43 2.23 14.20 -0.56
C LEU A 43 2.12 14.65 0.88
N ASN A 44 1.08 15.44 1.17
CA ASN A 44 0.66 15.68 2.53
C ASN A 44 0.02 14.42 3.12
N GLU A 45 -0.42 13.47 2.28
CA GLU A 45 -1.04 12.20 2.67
C GLU A 45 -0.57 11.04 1.76
N PRO A 46 0.74 10.72 1.70
CA PRO A 46 1.32 9.81 0.70
C PRO A 46 0.83 8.37 0.81
N LEU A 47 0.24 8.00 1.94
CA LEU A 47 -0.26 6.67 2.21
C LEU A 47 -1.55 6.72 3.01
N THR A 48 -2.61 6.14 2.46
CA THR A 48 -3.80 5.76 3.23
C THR A 48 -3.80 4.26 3.43
N TYR A 49 -4.32 3.80 4.57
CA TYR A 49 -4.34 2.37 4.88
C TYR A 49 -5.52 1.96 5.76
N ARG A 50 -5.87 0.68 5.67
CA ARG A 50 -6.77 -0.04 6.55
C ARG A 50 -6.02 -1.24 7.14
N LEU A 51 -6.19 -1.51 8.42
CA LEU A 51 -5.56 -2.64 9.10
C LEU A 51 -6.62 -3.63 9.57
N LEU A 52 -6.44 -4.88 9.18
CA LEU A 52 -7.30 -6.00 9.57
C LEU A 52 -6.49 -6.98 10.41
N LEU A 53 -7.11 -7.48 11.48
CA LEU A 53 -6.63 -8.62 12.27
C LEU A 53 -7.65 -9.75 12.15
N ALA A 54 -7.22 -10.88 11.60
CA ALA A 54 -8.07 -12.03 11.31
C ALA A 54 -9.36 -11.63 10.56
N ASN A 55 -9.20 -10.85 9.49
CA ASN A 55 -10.27 -10.28 8.66
C ASN A 55 -11.22 -9.30 9.37
N LYS A 56 -10.98 -8.97 10.64
CA LYS A 56 -11.74 -7.95 11.37
C LYS A 56 -10.99 -6.62 11.28
N PRO A 57 -11.64 -5.52 10.85
CA PRO A 57 -10.99 -4.23 10.84
C PRO A 57 -10.68 -3.78 12.27
N VAL A 58 -9.43 -3.39 12.50
CA VAL A 58 -8.98 -2.75 13.75
C VAL A 58 -8.58 -1.30 13.53
N ILE A 59 -8.17 -0.95 12.31
CA ILE A 59 -8.04 0.43 11.85
C ILE A 59 -8.84 0.54 10.56
N ASN A 60 -9.92 1.34 10.58
CA ASN A 60 -10.82 1.51 9.43
C ASN A 60 -10.24 2.45 8.36
N SER A 61 -9.61 3.54 8.79
CA SER A 61 -9.00 4.53 7.90
C SER A 61 -7.84 5.21 8.63
N GLY A 62 -6.63 4.85 8.24
CA GLY A 62 -5.38 5.44 8.68
C GLY A 62 -4.76 6.25 7.55
N LYS A 63 -4.06 7.32 7.90
CA LYS A 63 -3.32 8.16 6.97
C LYS A 63 -1.95 8.46 7.54
N ILE A 64 -0.92 8.34 6.74
CA ILE A 64 0.39 8.92 7.07
C ILE A 64 0.39 10.31 6.45
N LYS A 65 0.61 11.32 7.28
CA LYS A 65 0.82 12.69 6.82
C LYS A 65 2.28 13.09 6.93
N LEU A 66 2.76 13.83 5.96
CA LEU A 66 4.08 14.42 5.98
C LEU A 66 3.92 15.91 5.71
N ASP A 67 4.37 16.71 6.65
CA ASP A 67 4.49 18.15 6.47
C ASP A 67 5.94 18.43 6.09
N ILE A 68 6.17 18.78 4.82
CA ILE A 68 7.50 19.01 4.26
C ILE A 68 7.49 20.36 3.54
N GLU A 69 7.04 21.41 4.24
CA GLU A 69 6.96 22.79 3.73
C GLU A 69 6.42 22.82 2.28
N ASP A 70 7.08 23.54 1.38
CA ASP A 70 6.69 23.67 -0.03
C ASP A 70 7.24 22.57 -0.94
N GLN A 71 7.95 21.57 -0.39
CA GLN A 71 8.60 20.54 -1.21
C GLN A 71 7.62 19.47 -1.69
N LYS A 72 7.47 19.39 -3.01
CA LYS A 72 6.70 18.33 -3.66
C LYS A 72 7.59 17.10 -3.85
N LEU A 73 7.27 16.00 -3.19
CA LEU A 73 7.79 14.66 -3.45
C LEU A 73 6.93 13.89 -4.49
N VAL A 74 7.37 12.74 -5.00
CA VAL A 74 6.55 11.79 -5.77
C VAL A 74 7.03 10.38 -5.48
N VAL A 75 6.12 9.39 -5.48
CA VAL A 75 6.52 7.99 -5.34
C VAL A 75 7.32 7.59 -6.58
N LYS A 76 8.61 7.31 -6.37
CA LYS A 76 9.52 6.85 -7.42
C LYS A 76 9.49 5.33 -7.56
N LYS A 77 9.45 4.63 -6.42
CA LYS A 77 9.63 3.18 -6.39
C LYS A 77 8.83 2.56 -5.27
N VAL A 78 8.14 1.48 -5.61
CA VAL A 78 7.42 0.60 -4.69
C VAL A 78 8.06 -0.78 -4.74
N GLU A 79 8.58 -1.26 -3.62
CA GLU A 79 9.24 -2.57 -3.54
C GLU A 79 8.63 -3.39 -2.41
N GLN A 80 8.24 -4.63 -2.69
CA GLN A 80 7.87 -5.60 -1.67
C GLN A 80 8.99 -6.59 -1.42
N SER A 81 9.22 -6.94 -0.16
CA SER A 81 10.22 -7.93 0.22
C SER A 81 9.80 -8.73 1.46
N LYS A 82 10.55 -9.79 1.75
CA LYS A 82 10.28 -10.68 2.89
C LYS A 82 11.58 -10.86 3.67
N LYS A 83 11.52 -10.70 4.99
CA LYS A 83 12.61 -11.06 5.90
C LYS A 83 12.26 -12.32 6.65
N ARG A 84 13.17 -13.29 6.64
CA ARG A 84 13.06 -14.57 7.35
C ARG A 84 14.39 -14.82 8.04
N GLY A 85 14.44 -14.60 9.34
CA GLY A 85 15.65 -14.79 10.11
C GLY A 85 15.42 -14.70 11.61
N ARG A 86 16.54 -14.58 12.32
CA ARG A 86 16.60 -14.32 13.75
C ARG A 86 17.95 -13.69 14.06
N TRP A 87 18.01 -12.92 15.13
CA TRP A 87 19.28 -12.39 15.64
C TRP A 87 19.51 -12.85 17.08
N LYS A 88 20.77 -12.90 17.49
CA LYS A 88 21.19 -13.32 18.83
C LYS A 88 21.39 -12.08 19.70
N THR A 89 20.75 -12.05 20.85
CA THR A 89 20.90 -10.97 21.81
C THR A 89 22.22 -11.11 22.59
N VAL A 90 22.78 -9.99 23.04
CA VAL A 90 23.92 -9.98 23.98
C VAL A 90 23.42 -10.24 25.41
N TYR A 91 22.28 -9.64 25.75
CA TYR A 91 21.54 -9.81 27.02
C TYR A 91 20.04 -9.68 26.77
N GLY A 92 19.22 -10.19 27.69
CA GLY A 92 17.76 -10.11 27.63
C GLY A 92 17.06 -11.45 27.87
N GLU A 93 15.73 -11.42 27.89
CA GLU A 93 14.88 -12.57 28.25
C GLU A 93 15.01 -13.77 27.30
N ARG A 94 15.39 -13.52 26.04
CA ARG A 94 15.51 -14.55 25.00
C ARG A 94 16.85 -14.43 24.29
N LYS A 95 17.55 -15.57 24.15
CA LYS A 95 18.83 -15.67 23.42
C LYS A 95 18.71 -15.38 21.92
N PHE A 96 17.56 -15.71 21.32
CA PHE A 96 17.30 -15.49 19.90
C PHE A 96 15.96 -14.79 19.70
N ILE A 97 15.96 -13.69 18.95
CA ILE A 97 14.75 -12.94 18.60
C ILE A 97 14.43 -13.18 17.13
N PRO A 98 13.22 -13.65 16.78
CA PRO A 98 12.81 -13.87 15.40
C PRO A 98 12.70 -12.54 14.66
N GLU A 99 13.19 -12.51 13.44
CA GLU A 99 13.07 -11.39 12.51
C GLU A 99 12.32 -11.88 11.27
N LYS A 100 10.99 -11.92 11.38
CA LYS A 100 10.09 -12.53 10.39
C LYS A 100 8.96 -11.57 10.03
N TYR A 101 9.07 -10.90 8.89
CA TYR A 101 8.07 -9.95 8.42
C TYR A 101 8.00 -9.89 6.89
N ASN A 102 6.88 -9.41 6.38
CA ASN A 102 6.78 -8.94 4.99
C ASN A 102 6.89 -7.41 5.01
N GLN A 103 7.49 -6.83 3.98
CA GLN A 103 7.83 -5.41 3.93
C GLN A 103 7.35 -4.77 2.63
N LEU A 104 6.89 -3.53 2.74
CA LEU A 104 6.74 -2.58 1.65
C LEU A 104 7.74 -1.44 1.87
N LYS A 105 8.47 -1.09 0.81
CA LYS A 105 9.35 0.08 0.75
C LYS A 105 8.83 1.04 -0.30
N LEU A 106 8.49 2.25 0.12
CA LEU A 106 8.08 3.35 -0.73
C LEU A 106 9.22 4.36 -0.76
N SER A 107 9.82 4.57 -1.92
CA SER A 107 10.88 5.55 -2.11
C SER A 107 10.31 6.77 -2.83
N PHE A 108 10.54 7.94 -2.27
CA PHE A 108 10.04 9.21 -2.80
C PHE A 108 11.20 10.07 -3.29
N GLN A 109 10.97 10.85 -4.34
CA GLN A 109 11.92 11.83 -4.87
C GLN A 109 11.23 13.19 -4.99
N PRO A 110 11.96 14.30 -4.81
CA PRO A 110 11.42 15.63 -5.04
C PRO A 110 11.15 15.85 -6.53
N VAL A 111 10.10 16.61 -6.81
CA VAL A 111 9.74 17.08 -8.17
C VAL A 111 10.70 18.18 -8.60
N GLU A 112 11.02 19.07 -7.67
CA GLU A 112 12.06 20.08 -7.85
C GLU A 112 13.43 19.45 -7.58
N ALA A 113 14.48 20.02 -8.18
CA ALA A 113 15.84 19.52 -8.02
C ALA A 113 16.38 19.84 -6.60
N THR A 114 15.90 19.11 -5.60
CA THR A 114 16.43 19.11 -4.23
C THR A 114 17.11 17.78 -3.94
N GLU A 115 18.01 17.77 -2.96
CA GLU A 115 18.69 16.55 -2.49
C GLU A 115 17.84 15.72 -1.51
N LEU A 116 16.57 16.08 -1.32
CA LEU A 116 15.69 15.40 -0.37
C LEU A 116 15.47 13.95 -0.80
N ARG A 117 15.68 13.00 0.11
CA ARG A 117 15.38 11.59 -0.11
C ARG A 117 14.53 11.08 1.04
N LEU A 118 13.32 10.65 0.73
CA LEU A 118 12.40 10.08 1.70
C LEU A 118 12.13 8.61 1.37
N THR A 119 12.10 7.77 2.41
CA THR A 119 11.68 6.37 2.30
C THR A 119 10.75 6.02 3.44
N ILE A 120 9.59 5.45 3.12
CA ILE A 120 8.68 4.86 4.11
C ILE A 120 8.82 3.33 4.04
N LEU A 121 9.04 2.71 5.20
CA LEU A 121 9.10 1.26 5.36
C LEU A 121 7.92 0.78 6.20
N LEU A 122 7.06 -0.07 5.62
CA LEU A 122 6.01 -0.77 6.35
C LEU A 122 6.45 -2.23 6.51
N ARG A 123 6.50 -2.71 7.75
CA ARG A 123 6.83 -4.10 8.08
C ARG A 123 5.67 -4.73 8.83
N VAL A 124 5.14 -5.83 8.30
CA VAL A 124 4.03 -6.56 8.90
C VAL A 124 4.57 -7.86 9.47
N TYR A 125 4.57 -7.92 10.80
CA TYR A 125 4.86 -9.10 11.60
C TYR A 125 3.55 -9.86 11.87
N ASN A 126 3.64 -11.04 12.47
CA ASN A 126 2.47 -11.74 13.02
C ASN A 126 1.97 -11.03 14.28
#